data_AF-A0A2M8PLJ6-F1
#
_entry.id   AF-A0A2M8PLJ6-F1
#
_cell.length_a   1.000
_cell.length_b   1.000
_cell.length_c   1.000
_cell.angle_alpha   90.00
_cell.angle_beta   90.00
_cell.angle_gamma   90.00
#
_symmetry.space_group_name_H-M   'P 1'
#
loop_
_entity.id
_entity.type
_entity.pdbx_description
1 polymer ?
#
loop_
_entity_poly.entity_id
_entity_poly.type
_entity_poly.pdbx_seq_one_letter_code
_entity_poly.pdbx_strand_id
1 'polypeptide(L)'
;MSDDNSLLHQAKQLIDERRYDEARQILESMPHNETARSWLEKLNQRVPQNSAKRNTPDIQFEGTIPMLPQVTAALKPIFSRLGWAGTFALFPAIFFGVTMGIEYAMLDGNSDIFRELNIVYLIVVTLLTAINFYTISYLLSLAFPKFGRNQLLGIV
;
A
#
# COMPACT_ATOMS: atom_id res chain seq x y z
N MET A 1 -43.09 15.30 -1.81
CA MET A 1 -42.59 13.90 -1.72
C MET A 1 -41.41 13.74 -2.66
N SER A 2 -40.31 14.47 -2.40
CA SER A 2 -39.18 14.58 -3.34
C SER A 2 -37.82 14.29 -2.69
N ASP A 3 -37.79 13.95 -1.40
CA ASP A 3 -36.56 13.88 -0.61
C ASP A 3 -35.87 12.52 -0.75
N ASP A 4 -36.65 11.43 -0.87
CA ASP A 4 -36.13 10.05 -0.98
C ASP A 4 -35.27 9.82 -2.23
N ASN A 5 -35.60 10.46 -3.35
CA ASN A 5 -34.82 10.31 -4.60
C ASN A 5 -33.44 10.96 -4.50
N SER A 6 -33.33 12.08 -3.76
CA SER A 6 -32.06 12.75 -3.49
C SER A 6 -31.15 11.87 -2.62
N LEU A 7 -31.73 11.28 -1.56
CA LEU A 7 -31.04 10.36 -0.66
C LEU A 7 -30.59 9.07 -1.37
N LEU A 8 -31.40 8.54 -2.30
CA LEU A 8 -30.99 7.41 -3.13
C LEU A 8 -29.79 7.75 -4.03
N HIS A 9 -29.77 8.94 -4.64
CA HIS A 9 -28.63 9.38 -5.43
C HIS A 9 -27.37 9.53 -4.57
N GLN A 10 -27.51 10.10 -3.38
CA GLN A 10 -26.42 10.25 -2.42
C GLN A 10 -25.88 8.89 -1.96
N ALA A 11 -26.76 7.95 -1.62
CA ALA A 11 -26.37 6.59 -1.25
C ALA A 11 -25.63 5.88 -2.40
N LYS A 12 -26.06 6.06 -3.64
CA LYS A 12 -25.37 5.51 -4.82
C LYS A 12 -23.96 6.06 -4.95
N GLN A 13 -23.80 7.38 -4.83
CA GLN A 13 -22.48 8.02 -4.91
C GLN A 13 -21.54 7.49 -3.82
N LEU A 14 -22.04 7.32 -2.59
CA LEU A 14 -21.24 6.73 -1.49
C LEU A 14 -20.83 5.29 -1.78
N ILE A 15 -21.69 4.49 -2.42
CA ILE A 15 -21.35 3.12 -2.86
C ILE A 15 -20.25 3.16 -3.93
N ASP A 16 -20.32 4.07 -4.89
CA ASP A 16 -19.30 4.25 -5.94
C ASP A 16 -17.96 4.72 -5.35
N GLU A 17 -18.00 5.59 -4.32
CA GLU A 17 -16.86 6.01 -3.50
C GLU A 17 -16.38 4.93 -2.50
N ARG A 18 -17.02 3.75 -2.47
CA ARG A 18 -16.77 2.63 -1.55
C ARG A 18 -16.96 2.95 -0.07
N ARG A 19 -17.70 4.01 0.27
CA ARG A 19 -18.08 4.41 1.64
C ARG A 19 -19.35 3.67 2.08
N TYR A 20 -19.23 2.35 2.22
CA TYR A 20 -20.39 1.46 2.40
C TYR A 20 -21.15 1.68 3.72
N ASP A 21 -20.47 2.06 4.80
CA ASP A 21 -21.14 2.27 6.09
C ASP A 21 -22.02 3.52 6.08
N GLU A 22 -21.55 4.60 5.46
CA GLU A 22 -22.34 5.82 5.28
C GLU A 22 -23.50 5.61 4.30
N ALA A 23 -23.26 4.86 3.23
CA ALA A 23 -24.33 4.45 2.31
C ALA A 23 -25.40 3.63 3.04
N ARG A 24 -25.03 2.71 3.95
CA ARG A 24 -26.00 1.96 4.77
C ARG A 24 -26.82 2.90 5.63
N GLN A 25 -26.21 3.86 6.33
CA GLN A 25 -26.94 4.81 7.19
C GLN A 25 -28.02 5.58 6.40
N ILE A 26 -27.70 6.02 5.18
CA ILE A 26 -28.67 6.70 4.32
C ILE A 26 -29.78 5.74 3.89
N LEU A 27 -29.44 4.52 3.46
CA LEU A 27 -30.44 3.54 3.05
C LEU A 27 -31.35 3.07 4.21
N GLU A 28 -30.81 2.96 5.42
CA GLU A 28 -31.56 2.65 6.66
C GLU A 28 -32.53 3.76 7.05
N SER A 29 -32.21 5.01 6.71
CA SER A 29 -33.09 6.17 6.97
C SER A 29 -34.36 6.17 6.10
N MET A 30 -34.43 5.31 5.06
CA MET A 30 -35.54 5.20 4.12
C MET A 30 -36.23 3.82 4.16
N PRO A 31 -36.79 3.37 5.30
CA PRO A 31 -37.34 2.02 5.44
C PRO A 31 -38.59 1.77 4.58
N HIS A 32 -39.25 2.83 4.14
CA HIS A 32 -40.46 2.77 3.31
C HIS A 32 -40.18 2.70 1.80
N ASN A 33 -38.92 2.88 1.38
CA ASN A 33 -38.54 2.87 -0.03
C ASN A 33 -38.05 1.46 -0.45
N GLU A 34 -38.78 0.82 -1.36
CA GLU A 34 -38.45 -0.55 -1.84
C GLU A 34 -37.07 -0.62 -2.51
N THR A 35 -36.67 0.44 -3.24
CA THR A 35 -35.36 0.50 -3.89
C THR A 35 -34.24 0.56 -2.85
N ALA A 36 -34.42 1.36 -1.80
CA ALA A 36 -33.45 1.47 -0.73
C ALA A 36 -33.24 0.12 -0.01
N ARG A 37 -34.32 -0.61 0.27
CA ARG A 37 -34.26 -1.95 0.87
C ARG A 37 -33.53 -2.95 -0.03
N SER A 38 -33.83 -2.97 -1.33
CA SER A 38 -33.15 -3.85 -2.29
C SER A 38 -31.65 -3.56 -2.37
N TRP A 39 -31.27 -2.28 -2.34
CA TRP A 39 -29.86 -1.89 -2.36
C TRP A 39 -29.14 -2.25 -1.06
N LEU A 40 -29.79 -2.06 0.09
CA LEU A 40 -29.25 -2.43 1.40
C LEU A 40 -29.03 -3.94 1.50
N GLU A 41 -29.95 -4.75 0.98
CA GLU A 41 -29.79 -6.21 0.94
C GLU A 41 -28.59 -6.62 0.08
N LYS A 42 -28.47 -6.08 -1.15
CA LYS A 42 -27.31 -6.32 -2.03
C LYS A 42 -26.00 -5.87 -1.40
N LEU A 43 -26.03 -4.74 -0.70
CA LEU A 43 -24.86 -4.20 -0.01
C LEU A 43 -24.43 -5.12 1.14
N ASN A 44 -25.37 -5.63 1.93
CA ASN A 44 -25.11 -6.56 3.02
C ASN A 44 -24.63 -7.94 2.55
N GLN A 45 -25.08 -8.40 1.38
CA GLN A 45 -24.58 -9.64 0.76
C GLN A 45 -23.14 -9.51 0.27
N ARG A 46 -22.79 -8.36 -0.34
CA ARG A 46 -21.44 -8.12 -0.89
C ARG A 46 -20.43 -7.74 0.18
N VAL A 47 -20.84 -6.92 1.13
CA VAL A 47 -20.02 -6.42 2.22
C VAL A 47 -20.80 -6.67 3.50
N PRO A 48 -20.57 -7.79 4.20
CA PRO A 48 -21.23 -8.06 5.47
C PRO A 48 -20.82 -7.01 6.51
N GLN A 49 -21.77 -6.43 7.24
CA GLN A 49 -21.50 -5.42 8.29
C GLN A 49 -20.55 -5.97 9.39
N ASN A 50 -20.54 -7.29 9.60
CA ASN A 50 -19.64 -7.96 10.55
C ASN A 50 -18.18 -8.05 10.10
N SER A 51 -17.86 -7.69 8.86
CA SER A 51 -16.47 -7.69 8.35
C SER A 51 -15.66 -6.52 8.89
N ALA A 52 -16.30 -5.36 9.10
CA ALA A 52 -15.66 -4.16 9.61
C ALA A 52 -15.43 -4.19 11.14
N LYS A 53 -16.11 -5.09 11.87
CA LYS A 53 -16.02 -5.21 13.34
C LYS A 53 -15.27 -6.47 13.80
N ARG A 54 -14.84 -7.33 12.87
CA ARG A 54 -14.12 -8.57 13.21
C ARG A 54 -12.62 -8.31 13.15
N ASN A 55 -12.09 -7.88 14.28
CA ASN A 55 -10.67 -7.92 14.66
C ASN A 55 -9.77 -6.94 13.89
N THR A 56 -9.95 -5.64 14.10
CA THR A 56 -8.74 -4.84 14.36
C THR A 56 -8.36 -5.19 15.80
N PRO A 57 -7.40 -6.10 16.07
CA PRO A 57 -6.73 -6.02 17.36
C PRO A 57 -6.31 -4.57 17.49
N ASP A 58 -6.59 -3.97 18.63
CA ASP A 58 -6.18 -2.62 18.98
C ASP A 58 -4.65 -2.62 19.02
N ILE A 59 -4.03 -2.62 17.84
CA ILE A 59 -2.60 -2.39 17.68
C ILE A 59 -2.51 -0.89 17.86
N GLN A 60 -2.42 -0.50 19.14
CA GLN A 60 -1.77 0.74 19.50
C GLN A 60 -0.41 0.73 18.79
N PHE A 61 -0.35 1.37 17.62
CA PHE A 61 0.90 1.77 16.99
C PHE A 61 1.47 2.90 17.85
N GLU A 62 1.84 2.56 19.07
CA GLU A 62 2.75 3.34 19.87
C GLU A 62 4.05 3.35 19.09
N GLY A 63 4.43 4.52 18.60
CA GLY A 63 5.46 4.70 17.59
C GLY A 63 6.80 4.10 17.98
N THR A 64 7.04 2.85 17.60
CA THR A 64 8.36 2.28 17.39
C THR A 64 8.16 0.95 16.69
N ILE A 65 8.43 0.87 15.38
CA ILE A 65 8.49 -0.40 14.65
C ILE A 65 9.69 -1.17 15.24
N PRO A 66 9.51 -2.19 16.11
CA PRO A 66 10.62 -2.88 16.75
C PRO A 66 11.16 -4.01 15.86
N MET A 67 10.59 -4.20 14.67
CA MET A 67 11.01 -5.26 13.73
C MET A 67 12.17 -4.83 12.82
N LEU A 68 12.38 -3.52 12.60
CA LEU A 68 13.47 -3.07 11.73
C LEU A 68 14.85 -3.52 12.22
N PRO A 69 15.17 -3.46 13.54
CA PRO A 69 16.43 -3.97 14.08
C PRO A 69 16.59 -5.49 13.93
N GLN A 70 15.51 -6.27 14.04
CA GLN A 70 15.58 -7.74 13.93
C GLN A 70 15.77 -8.19 12.48
N VAL A 71 15.07 -7.55 11.54
CA VAL A 71 15.23 -7.83 10.10
C VAL A 71 16.63 -7.42 9.64
N THR A 72 17.12 -6.26 10.08
CA THR A 72 18.50 -5.82 9.77
C THR A 72 19.56 -6.71 10.43
N ALA A 73 19.34 -7.18 11.67
CA ALA A 73 20.24 -8.12 12.34
C ALA A 73 20.27 -9.51 11.67
N ALA A 74 19.12 -10.02 11.22
CA ALA A 74 19.02 -11.30 10.52
C ALA A 74 19.64 -11.27 9.12
N LEU A 75 19.58 -10.12 8.43
CA LEU A 75 20.15 -9.95 7.10
C LEU A 75 21.65 -9.58 7.12
N LYS A 76 22.17 -9.05 8.23
CA LYS A 76 23.60 -8.71 8.42
C LYS A 76 24.57 -9.83 8.02
N PRO A 77 24.41 -11.10 8.44
CA PRO A 77 25.29 -12.19 8.01
C PRO A 77 25.19 -12.49 6.51
N ILE A 78 24.00 -12.34 5.91
CA ILE A 78 23.76 -12.57 4.48
C ILE A 78 24.51 -11.53 3.65
N PHE A 79 24.38 -10.25 3.99
CA PHE A 79 25.12 -9.16 3.32
C PHE A 79 26.63 -9.28 3.50
N SER A 80 27.11 -9.73 4.67
CA SER A 80 28.54 -9.91 4.93
C SER A 80 29.19 -11.01 4.08
N ARG A 81 28.42 -12.05 3.70
CA ARG A 81 28.92 -13.18 2.91
C ARG A 81 28.84 -12.97 1.41
N LEU A 82 27.85 -12.22 0.93
CA LEU A 82 27.64 -12.01 -0.50
C LEU A 82 28.47 -10.87 -1.09
N GLY A 83 28.99 -9.96 -0.26
CA GLY A 83 29.69 -8.77 -0.73
C GLY A 83 28.80 -7.88 -1.63
N TRP A 84 29.41 -6.87 -2.24
CA TRP A 84 28.67 -5.95 -3.13
C TRP A 84 28.09 -6.69 -4.35
N ALA A 85 28.83 -7.63 -4.93
CA ALA A 85 28.40 -8.38 -6.11
C ALA A 85 27.15 -9.25 -5.87
N GLY A 86 27.07 -9.94 -4.73
CA GLY A 86 25.91 -10.78 -4.42
C GLY A 86 24.67 -9.99 -4.00
N THR A 87 24.84 -8.77 -3.49
CA THR A 87 23.73 -7.86 -3.19
C THR A 87 23.01 -7.42 -4.47
N PHE A 88 23.75 -7.15 -5.56
CA PHE A 88 23.16 -6.84 -6.86
C PHE A 88 22.47 -8.05 -7.51
N ALA A 89 22.98 -9.27 -7.29
CA ALA A 89 22.40 -10.49 -7.87
C ALA A 89 21.05 -10.90 -7.23
N LEU A 90 20.85 -10.61 -5.94
CA LEU A 90 19.60 -10.91 -5.23
C LEU A 90 18.51 -9.86 -5.45
N PHE A 91 18.88 -8.65 -5.87
CA PHE A 91 17.95 -7.53 -6.04
C PHE A 91 16.79 -7.85 -7.02
N PRO A 92 17.02 -8.43 -8.21
CA PRO A 92 15.94 -8.78 -9.13
C PRO A 92 15.01 -9.85 -8.57
N ALA A 93 15.53 -10.80 -7.79
CA ALA A 93 14.74 -11.88 -7.21
C ALA A 93 13.81 -11.38 -6.08
N ILE A 94 14.32 -10.49 -5.22
CA ILE A 94 13.53 -9.83 -4.17
C ILE A 94 12.47 -8.94 -4.81
N PHE A 95 12.86 -8.13 -5.81
CA PHE A 95 11.92 -7.30 -6.56
C PHE A 95 10.81 -8.15 -7.18
N PHE A 96 11.15 -9.20 -7.92
CA PHE A 96 10.19 -10.09 -8.57
C PHE A 96 9.25 -10.79 -7.57
N GLY A 97 9.79 -11.30 -6.45
CA GLY A 97 8.99 -11.95 -5.41
C GLY A 97 7.96 -11.00 -4.77
N VAL A 98 8.34 -9.74 -4.55
CA VAL A 98 7.42 -8.73 -4.01
C VAL A 98 6.37 -8.33 -5.04
N THR A 99 6.74 -8.14 -6.31
CA THR A 99 5.79 -7.82 -7.39
C THR A 99 4.75 -8.92 -7.57
N MET A 100 5.18 -10.19 -7.56
CA MET A 100 4.27 -11.35 -7.66
C MET A 100 3.35 -11.46 -6.44
N GLY A 101 3.85 -11.16 -5.23
CA GLY A 101 3.02 -11.12 -4.02
C GLY A 101 1.93 -10.05 -4.08
N ILE A 102 2.22 -8.89 -4.69
CA ILE A 102 1.24 -7.82 -4.90
C ILE A 102 0.18 -8.24 -5.92
N GLU A 103 0.56 -8.86 -7.05
CA GLU A 103 -0.40 -9.38 -8.04
C GLU A 103 -1.29 -10.48 -7.45
N TYR A 104 -0.70 -11.37 -6.64
CA TYR A 104 -1.46 -12.42 -5.99
C TYR A 104 -2.46 -11.87 -4.98
N ALA A 105 -2.05 -10.84 -4.22
CA ALA A 105 -2.97 -10.12 -3.36
C ALA A 105 -4.11 -9.54 -4.19
N MET A 106 -3.85 -8.91 -5.36
CA MET A 106 -4.85 -8.23 -6.23
C MET A 106 -6.01 -9.15 -6.62
N LEU A 107 -5.77 -10.45 -6.70
CA LEU A 107 -6.80 -11.45 -7.01
C LEU A 107 -7.78 -11.70 -5.85
N ASP A 108 -7.42 -11.38 -4.62
CA ASP A 108 -8.20 -11.67 -3.40
C ASP A 108 -9.14 -10.51 -2.96
N GLY A 109 -9.17 -9.41 -3.71
CA GLY A 109 -10.19 -8.35 -3.60
C GLY A 109 -10.18 -7.48 -2.33
N ASN A 110 -9.24 -7.68 -1.40
CA ASN A 110 -9.20 -6.98 -0.12
C ASN A 110 -8.49 -5.61 -0.17
N SER A 111 -9.17 -4.57 -0.69
CA SER A 111 -8.57 -3.28 -1.09
C SER A 111 -7.85 -2.46 -0.02
N ASP A 112 -8.14 -2.67 1.26
CA ASP A 112 -7.56 -1.83 2.34
C ASP A 112 -6.12 -2.22 2.67
N ILE A 113 -5.80 -3.51 2.62
CA ILE A 113 -4.43 -4.00 2.78
C ILE A 113 -3.52 -3.49 1.65
N PHE A 114 -4.06 -3.31 0.45
CA PHE A 114 -3.28 -2.78 -0.69
C PHE A 114 -2.85 -1.35 -0.51
N ARG A 115 -3.69 -0.51 0.08
CA ARG A 115 -3.35 0.91 0.18
C ARG A 115 -2.12 1.09 1.07
N GLU A 116 -2.07 0.35 2.18
CA GLU A 116 -0.90 0.37 3.06
C GLU A 116 0.30 -0.38 2.45
N LEU A 117 0.11 -1.57 1.87
CA LEU A 117 1.22 -2.31 1.23
C LEU A 117 1.83 -1.54 0.06
N ASN A 118 1.01 -0.86 -0.74
CA ASN A 118 1.48 -0.12 -1.90
C ASN A 118 2.27 1.13 -1.48
N ILE A 119 1.85 1.84 -0.42
CA ILE A 119 2.62 2.97 0.12
C ILE A 119 3.96 2.49 0.67
N VAL A 120 3.98 1.42 1.47
CA VAL A 120 5.23 0.85 2.01
C VAL A 120 6.15 0.37 0.89
N TYR A 121 5.61 -0.29 -0.13
CA TYR A 121 6.34 -0.73 -1.31
C TYR A 121 6.97 0.46 -2.05
N LEU A 122 6.19 1.51 -2.30
CA LEU A 122 6.65 2.69 -3.03
C LEU A 122 7.75 3.43 -2.26
N ILE A 123 7.66 3.49 -0.92
CA ILE A 123 8.72 4.02 -0.06
C ILE A 123 9.99 3.15 -0.16
N VAL A 124 9.87 1.83 -0.05
CA VAL A 124 11.00 0.90 -0.10
C VAL A 124 11.70 0.96 -1.47
N VAL A 125 10.94 0.93 -2.56
CA VAL A 125 11.49 1.04 -3.93
C VAL A 125 12.18 2.39 -4.13
N THR A 126 11.59 3.49 -3.63
CA THR A 126 12.20 4.82 -3.74
C THR A 126 13.52 4.91 -2.98
N LEU A 127 13.55 4.41 -1.74
CA LEU A 127 14.77 4.35 -0.93
C LEU A 127 15.86 3.49 -1.58
N LEU A 128 15.51 2.32 -2.09
CA LEU A 128 16.46 1.43 -2.76
C LEU A 128 17.01 2.04 -4.04
N THR A 129 16.16 2.71 -4.83
CA THR A 129 16.58 3.43 -6.03
C THR A 129 17.55 4.57 -5.67
N ALA A 130 17.24 5.34 -4.62
CA ALA A 130 18.10 6.43 -4.16
C ALA A 130 19.47 5.92 -3.65
N ILE A 131 19.49 4.81 -2.91
CA ILE A 131 20.74 4.19 -2.43
C ILE A 131 21.56 3.68 -3.61
N ASN A 132 20.94 3.00 -4.58
CA ASN A 132 21.62 2.55 -5.79
C ASN A 132 22.21 3.73 -6.57
N PHE A 133 21.43 4.79 -6.76
CA PHE A 133 21.91 6.00 -7.45
C PHE A 133 23.11 6.60 -6.73
N TYR A 134 23.03 6.80 -5.41
CA TYR A 134 24.12 7.35 -4.61
C TYR A 134 25.38 6.47 -4.67
N THR A 135 25.21 5.15 -4.61
CA THR A 135 26.33 4.19 -4.69
C THR A 135 27.01 4.26 -6.06
N ILE A 136 26.25 4.31 -7.14
CA ILE A 136 26.77 4.44 -8.50
C ILE A 136 27.50 5.78 -8.66
N SER A 137 26.89 6.89 -8.20
CA SER A 137 27.53 8.22 -8.22
C SER A 137 28.84 8.24 -7.43
N TYR A 138 28.89 7.57 -6.27
CA TYR A 138 30.10 7.46 -5.45
C TYR A 138 31.19 6.65 -6.16
N LEU A 139 30.84 5.48 -6.73
CA LEU A 139 31.80 4.66 -7.48
C LEU A 139 32.34 5.37 -8.72
N LEU A 140 31.49 6.10 -9.45
CA LEU A 140 31.90 6.95 -10.56
C LEU A 140 32.87 8.04 -10.11
N SER A 141 32.64 8.65 -8.94
CA SER A 141 33.54 9.68 -8.39
C SER A 141 34.92 9.13 -8.02
N LEU A 142 35.01 7.86 -7.60
CA LEU A 142 36.27 7.18 -7.34
C LEU A 142 36.98 6.77 -8.64
N ALA A 143 36.23 6.32 -9.65
CA ALA A 143 36.78 5.90 -10.94
C ALA A 143 37.30 7.08 -11.78
N PHE A 144 36.72 8.28 -11.63
CA PHE A 144 37.05 9.46 -12.43
C PHE A 144 37.36 10.69 -11.56
N PRO A 145 38.48 10.70 -10.82
CA PRO A 145 38.82 11.79 -9.89
C PRO A 145 39.04 13.15 -10.56
N LYS A 146 39.22 13.19 -11.89
CA LYS A 146 39.38 14.44 -12.67
C LYS A 146 38.06 15.09 -13.09
N PHE A 147 36.92 14.40 -12.99
CA PHE A 147 35.60 15.00 -13.18
C PHE A 147 35.12 15.53 -11.82
N GLY A 148 35.35 16.82 -11.57
CA GLY A 148 34.98 17.45 -10.30
C GLY A 148 33.49 17.28 -9.98
N ARG A 149 33.19 17.04 -8.70
CA ARG A 149 31.83 16.82 -8.12
C ARG A 149 30.73 17.76 -8.63
N ASN A 150 31.10 18.94 -9.11
CA ASN A 150 30.17 19.99 -9.52
C ASN A 150 29.60 19.82 -10.93
N GLN A 151 30.13 18.91 -11.78
CA GLN A 151 29.59 18.71 -13.13
C GLN A 151 28.48 17.64 -13.22
N LEU A 152 28.38 16.73 -12.25
CA LEU A 152 27.38 15.64 -12.28
C LEU A 152 25.99 16.07 -11.76
N LEU A 153 25.89 17.15 -10.99
CA LEU A 153 24.62 17.70 -10.49
C LEU A 153 23.94 18.69 -11.46
N GLY A 154 24.59 19.02 -12.59
CA GLY A 154 24.04 19.95 -13.59
C GLY A 154 23.33 19.28 -14.76
N ILE A 155 23.16 17.95 -14.75
CA ILE A 155 22.58 17.17 -15.87
C ILE A 155 21.30 16.41 -15.43
N VAL A 156 20.76 16.69 -14.24
CA VAL A 156 19.45 16.17 -13.80
C VAL A 156 18.43 17.29 -13.71
#